data_AF-A0A2S6QIE5-F1
#
_entry.id   AF-A0A2S6QIE5-F1
#
_cell.length_a   1.000
_cell.length_b   1.000
_cell.length_c   1.000
_cell.angle_alpha   90.00
_cell.angle_beta   90.00
_cell.angle_gamma   90.00
#
_symmetry.space_group_name_H-M   'P 1'
#
loop_
_entity.id
_entity.type
_entity.pdbx_description
1 polymer ?
#
loop_
_entity_poly.entity_id
_entity_poly.type
_entity_poly.pdbx_seq_one_letter_code
_entity_poly.pdbx_strand_id
1 'polypeptide(L)' 'MSKIVETSFGTLADPHRIAKGSASNITKKGAFYVFTLRITADDIREYSFTDRSRAVIMRDVMISHLEVKIRKDLGKAS' A
#
# COMPACT_ATOMS: atom_id res chain seq x y z
N MET A 1 -4.96 -14.06 -5.82
CA MET A 1 -6.42 -14.03 -5.59
C MET A 1 -6.69 -13.10 -4.43
N SER A 2 -7.23 -11.89 -4.67
CA SER A 2 -7.64 -11.00 -3.58
C SER A 2 -8.89 -11.60 -2.93
N LYS A 3 -8.79 -11.94 -1.64
CA LYS A 3 -9.95 -12.38 -0.86
C LYS A 3 -10.65 -11.12 -0.36
N ILE A 4 -11.82 -10.84 -0.93
CA ILE A 4 -12.73 -9.83 -0.40
C ILE A 4 -13.07 -10.25 1.04
N VAL A 5 -12.93 -9.32 1.98
CA VAL A 5 -13.20 -9.53 3.41
C VAL A 5 -14.46 -8.77 3.78
N GLU A 6 -15.41 -9.44 4.43
CA GLU A 6 -16.59 -8.80 4.99
C GLU A 6 -16.22 -8.14 6.32
N THR A 7 -16.53 -6.86 6.45
CA THR A 7 -16.28 -6.08 7.67
C THR A 7 -17.46 -6.20 8.64
N SER A 8 -17.26 -5.86 9.92
CA SER A 8 -18.28 -5.95 10.99
C SER A 8 -19.56 -5.13 10.73
N PHE A 9 -19.55 -4.24 9.74
CA PHE A 9 -20.71 -3.47 9.28
C PHE A 9 -21.37 -4.04 8.00
N GLY A 10 -21.03 -5.26 7.58
CA GLY A 10 -21.56 -5.90 6.36
C GLY A 10 -21.01 -5.31 5.06
N THR A 11 -19.97 -4.48 5.11
CA THR A 11 -19.34 -3.89 3.92
C THR A 11 -18.20 -4.79 3.43
N LEU A 12 -18.20 -5.11 2.14
CA LEU A 12 -17.14 -5.88 1.48
C LEU A 12 -15.91 -4.98 1.22
N ALA A 13 -14.79 -5.28 1.88
CA ALA A 13 -13.51 -4.61 1.69
C ALA A 13 -12.57 -5.47 0.84
N ASP A 14 -11.86 -4.86 -0.11
CA ASP A 14 -10.74 -5.50 -0.83
C ASP A 14 -9.41 -4.93 -0.31
N PRO A 15 -8.72 -5.65 0.58
CA PRO A 15 -7.47 -5.20 1.19
C PRO A 15 -6.39 -4.86 0.17
N HIS A 16 -6.36 -5.56 -0.96
CA HIS A 16 -5.38 -5.33 -2.02
C HIS A 16 -5.63 -3.98 -2.69
N ARG A 17 -6.90 -3.68 -3.02
CA ARG A 17 -7.27 -2.37 -3.59
C ARG A 17 -6.99 -1.22 -2.62
N ILE A 18 -7.26 -1.41 -1.33
CA ILE A 18 -6.98 -0.40 -0.29
C ILE A 18 -5.47 -0.16 -0.18
N ALA A 19 -4.67 -1.23 -0.09
CA ALA A 19 -3.21 -1.12 -0.02
C ALA A 19 -2.63 -0.42 -1.26
N LYS A 20 -3.10 -0.81 -2.46
CA LYS A 20 -2.67 -0.20 -3.73
C LYS A 20 -3.05 1.28 -3.81
N GLY A 21 -4.25 1.65 -3.37
CA GLY A 21 -4.72 3.04 -3.34
C GLY A 21 -3.98 3.91 -2.31
N SER A 22 -3.31 3.28 -1.33
CA SER A 22 -2.49 3.97 -0.34
C SER A 22 -1.09 4.31 -0.83
N ALA A 23 -0.68 3.81 -2.01
CA ALA A 23 0.61 4.06 -2.63
C ALA A 23 0.48 4.97 -3.86
N SER A 24 1.25 6.06 -3.93
CA SER A 24 1.29 6.89 -5.13
C SER A 24 1.93 6.15 -6.31
N ASN A 25 1.78 6.70 -7.51
CA ASN A 25 2.61 6.28 -8.64
C ASN A 25 4.08 6.69 -8.40
N ILE A 26 5.00 5.97 -9.06
CA ILE A 26 6.42 6.33 -9.07
C ILE A 26 6.61 7.50 -10.03
N THR A 27 7.25 8.57 -9.55
CA THR A 27 7.54 9.77 -10.33
C THR A 27 9.05 10.03 -10.33
N LYS A 28 9.60 10.43 -11.47
CA LYS A 28 11.01 10.84 -11.55
C LYS A 28 11.14 12.27 -11.01
N LYS A 29 11.98 12.47 -9.99
CA LYS A 29 12.33 13.77 -9.40
C LYS A 29 13.86 13.91 -9.41
N GLY A 30 14.40 14.66 -10.37
CA GLY A 30 15.85 14.79 -10.56
C GLY A 30 16.54 13.44 -10.82
N ALA A 31 17.54 13.11 -9.99
CA ALA A 31 18.28 11.85 -10.06
C ALA A 31 17.54 10.65 -9.43
N PHE A 32 16.34 10.86 -8.86
CA PHE A 32 15.62 9.85 -8.12
C PHE A 32 14.27 9.49 -8.75
N TYR A 33 13.80 8.28 -8.46
CA TYR A 33 12.46 7.78 -8.65
C TYR A 33 11.79 7.67 -7.28
N VAL A 34 10.68 8.37 -7.12
CA VAL A 34 10.07 8.64 -5.81
C VAL A 34 8.62 8.19 -5.80
N PHE A 35 8.17 7.60 -4.70
CA PHE A 35 6.75 7.35 -4.43
C PHE A 35 6.46 7.54 -2.94
N THR A 36 5.19 7.76 -2.60
CA THR A 36 4.73 7.84 -1.21
C THR A 36 3.84 6.66 -0.85
N LEU A 37 3.87 6.25 0.41
CA LEU A 37 2.98 5.24 0.98
C LEU A 37 2.30 5.82 2.22
N ARG A 38 0.97 5.85 2.21
CA ARG A 38 0.15 6.25 3.36
C ARG A 38 -0.12 5.02 4.23
N ILE A 39 0.45 4.97 5.43
CA ILE A 39 0.26 3.86 6.37
C ILE A 39 -0.97 4.09 7.26
N THR A 40 -1.15 5.33 7.70
CA THR A 40 -2.32 5.84 8.44
C THR A 40 -2.66 7.25 7.94
N ALA A 41 -3.69 7.90 8.49
CA ALA A 41 -4.05 9.27 8.10
C ALA A 41 -2.89 10.26 8.32
N ASP A 42 -2.11 10.08 9.40
CA ASP A 42 -1.05 11.00 9.82
C ASP A 42 0.37 10.48 9.51
N ASP A 43 0.52 9.24 9.02
CA ASP A 43 1.81 8.65 8.62
C ASP A 43 1.86 8.45 7.10
N ILE A 44 2.51 9.40 6.42
CA ILE A 44 2.84 9.33 4.99
C ILE A 44 4.36 9.26 4.84
N ARG A 45 4.84 8.18 4.22
CA ARG A 45 6.27 7.94 4.02
C ARG A 45 6.63 8.17 2.56
N GLU A 46 7.70 8.91 2.30
CA GLU A 46 8.28 9.06 0.96
C GLU A 46 9.49 8.13 0.82
N TYR A 47 9.57 7.44 -0.31
CA TYR A 47 10.68 6.56 -0.65
C TYR A 47 11.31 7.00 -1.96
N SER A 48 12.64 7.08 -1.99
CA SER A 48 13.42 7.52 -3.14
C SER A 48 14.47 6.47 -3.53
N PHE A 49 14.58 6.20 -4.82
CA PHE A 49 15.56 5.26 -5.37
C PHE A 49 16.26 5.88 -6.57
N THR A 50 17.54 5.60 -6.77
CA THR A 50 18.28 6.04 -7.98
C THR A 50 17.99 5.17 -9.20
N ASP A 51 17.46 3.96 -8.98
CA ASP A 51 17.08 3.02 -10.04
C ASP A 51 15.56 2.81 -10.10
N ARG A 52 15.01 2.85 -11.32
CA ARG A 52 13.56 2.74 -11.55
C ARG A 52 13.05 1.34 -11.22
N SER A 53 13.78 0.31 -11.61
CA SER A 53 13.37 -1.08 -11.42
C SER A 53 13.28 -1.41 -9.93
N ARG A 54 14.26 -0.96 -9.13
CA ARG A 54 14.22 -1.04 -7.67
C ARG A 54 13.03 -0.30 -7.07
N ALA A 55 12.71 0.91 -7.56
CA ALA A 55 11.53 1.64 -7.09
C ALA A 55 10.23 0.86 -7.32
N VAL A 56 10.08 0.24 -8.50
CA VAL A 56 8.91 -0.60 -8.84
C VAL A 56 8.82 -1.81 -7.92
N ILE A 57 9.90 -2.58 -7.79
CA ILE A 57 9.92 -3.78 -6.96
C ILE A 57 9.62 -3.43 -5.49
N MET A 58 10.22 -2.37 -4.97
CA MET A 58 9.99 -1.96 -3.58
C MET A 58 8.58 -1.44 -3.34
N ARG A 59 8.01 -0.71 -4.30
CA ARG A 59 6.61 -0.30 -4.22
C ARG A 59 5.69 -1.52 -4.09
N ASP A 60 5.89 -2.54 -4.92
CA ASP A 60 5.05 -3.74 -4.91
C ASP A 60 5.22 -4.56 -3.63
N VAL A 61 6.47 -4.71 -3.13
CA VAL A 61 6.75 -5.37 -1.85
C VAL A 61 6.08 -4.65 -0.68
N MET A 62 6.18 -3.32 -0.63
CA MET A 62 5.58 -2.53 0.44
C MET A 62 4.05 -2.57 0.40
N ILE A 63 3.43 -2.53 -0.78
CA ILE A 63 1.98 -2.71 -0.95
C ILE A 63 1.56 -4.09 -0.43
N SER A 64 2.31 -5.15 -0.74
CA SER A 64 2.04 -6.50 -0.25
C SER A 64 2.06 -6.59 1.29
N HIS A 65 3.05 -5.96 1.94
CA HIS A 65 3.08 -5.89 3.40
C HIS A 65 1.92 -5.08 3.97
N LEU A 66 1.55 -3.96 3.33
CA LEU A 66 0.43 -3.14 3.75
C LEU A 66 -0.90 -3.89 3.62
N GLU A 67 -1.08 -4.68 2.55
CA GLU A 67 -2.23 -5.56 2.37
C GLU A 67 -2.36 -6.55 3.52
N VAL A 68 -1.27 -7.21 3.91
CA VAL A 68 -1.26 -8.14 5.05
C VAL A 68 -1.63 -7.43 6.36
N LYS A 69 -1.14 -6.21 6.57
CA LYS A 69 -1.51 -5.39 7.73
C LYS A 69 -3.01 -5.08 7.72
N ILE A 70 -3.55 -4.56 6.61
CA ILE A 70 -4.98 -4.23 6.47
C ILE A 70 -5.84 -5.47 6.73
N ARG A 71 -5.47 -6.64 6.18
CA ARG A 71 -6.20 -7.90 6.44
C ARG A 71 -6.25 -8.25 7.92
N LYS A 72 -5.13 -8.08 8.64
CA LYS A 72 -5.07 -8.32 10.09
C LYS A 72 -5.92 -7.31 10.86
N ASP A 73 -5.89 -6.05 10.46
CA ASP A 73 -6.64 -4.99 11.13
C ASP A 73 -8.15 -5.19 10.94
N LEU A 74 -8.60 -5.56 9.73
CA LEU A 74 -9.99 -5.90 9.44
C LEU A 74 -10.47 -7.14 10.21
N GLY A 75 -9.64 -8.19 10.28
CA GLY A 75 -9.97 -9.42 11.01
C GLY A 75 -9.88 -9.32 12.54
N LYS A 76 -9.36 -8.22 13.09
CA LYS A 76 -9.39 -7.92 14.53
C LYS A 76 -10.61 -7.07 14.93
N ALA A 77 -11.27 -6.46 13.96
CA ALA A 77 -12.46 -5.63 14.16
C ALA A 77 -13.78 -6.42 14.07
N SER A 78 -13.69 -7.76 13.96
CA SER A 78 -14.78 -8.74 13.98
C SER A 78 -14.93 -9.39 15.35
#